data_AF-A0A661XQ78-F1
#
_entry.id   AF-A0A661XQ78-F1
#
_cell.length_a   1.000
_cell.length_b   1.000
_cell.length_c   1.000
_cell.angle_alpha   90.00
_cell.angle_beta   90.00
_cell.angle_gamma   90.00
#
_symmetry.space_group_name_H-M   'P 1'
#
loop_
_entity.id
_entity.type
_entity.pdbx_description
1 polymer ?
#
loop_
_entity_poly.entity_id
_entity_poly.type
_entity_poly.pdbx_seq_one_letter_code
_entity_poly.pdbx_strand_id
1 'polypeptide(L)'
;MASIIEGYEYDIFISYRHNDNRSGGITSFVNHLKEELAATLKTPLSIYFDTNDYDGLLENHDVDKSLAIKLNSLIFIPIISQTYCDTTSFAWQHEFCIFNQIAQENDLGRDIKLN
;
A
#
# COMPACT_ATOMS: atom_id res chain seq x y z
N MET A 1 -5.89 6.31 -11.95
CA MET A 1 -6.80 7.34 -11.42
C MET A 1 -6.06 8.01 -10.29
N ALA A 2 -6.00 9.34 -10.29
CA ALA A 2 -5.37 10.08 -9.20
C ALA A 2 -6.18 9.91 -7.90
N SER A 3 -5.55 10.11 -6.74
CA SER A 3 -6.24 10.16 -5.44
C SER A 3 -7.32 11.24 -5.41
N ILE A 4 -8.31 11.05 -4.54
CA ILE A 4 -9.31 12.07 -4.19
C ILE A 4 -8.65 13.30 -3.56
N ILE A 5 -7.60 13.12 -2.76
CA ILE A 5 -6.88 14.23 -2.13
C ILE A 5 -5.71 14.64 -3.03
N GLU A 6 -5.69 15.92 -3.41
CA GLU A 6 -4.59 16.48 -4.19
C GLU A 6 -3.25 16.29 -3.48
N GLY A 7 -2.21 15.98 -4.26
CA GLY A 7 -0.88 15.69 -3.74
C GLY A 7 -0.60 14.21 -3.50
N TYR A 8 -1.63 13.34 -3.51
CA TYR A 8 -1.47 11.89 -3.45
C TYR A 8 -1.70 11.22 -4.81
N GLU A 9 -0.94 10.17 -5.09
CA GLU A 9 -1.06 9.36 -6.30
C GLU A 9 -2.20 8.33 -6.16
N TYR A 10 -2.30 7.71 -4.98
CA TYR A 10 -3.36 6.73 -4.67
C TYR A 10 -4.08 7.06 -3.36
N ASP A 11 -5.34 6.67 -3.25
CA ASP A 11 -6.09 6.76 -1.99
C ASP A 11 -5.62 5.68 -1.00
N ILE A 12 -5.35 4.47 -1.50
CA ILE A 12 -4.97 3.32 -0.67
C ILE A 12 -3.83 2.56 -1.31
N PHE A 13 -2.76 2.29 -0.56
CA PHE A 13 -1.74 1.29 -0.87
C PHE A 13 -1.92 0.08 0.05
N ILE A 14 -2.17 -1.09 -0.54
CA ILE A 14 -2.18 -2.38 0.15
C ILE A 14 -0.84 -3.08 -0.06
N SER A 15 -0.04 -3.17 1.01
CA SER A 15 1.28 -3.79 1.02
C SER A 15 1.22 -5.20 1.64
N TYR A 16 1.85 -6.18 1.00
CA TYR A 16 1.83 -7.57 1.42
C TYR A 16 3.07 -8.33 0.88
N ARG A 17 3.34 -9.55 1.35
CA ARG A 17 4.34 -10.43 0.73
C ARG A 17 3.67 -11.33 -0.30
N HIS A 18 4.20 -11.38 -1.53
CA HIS A 18 3.67 -12.25 -2.58
C HIS A 18 3.55 -13.74 -2.16
N ASN A 19 4.53 -14.23 -1.38
CA ASN A 19 4.50 -15.59 -0.85
C ASN A 19 3.31 -15.88 0.09
N ASP A 20 2.69 -14.85 0.68
CA ASP A 20 1.51 -15.02 1.52
C ASP A 20 0.20 -15.09 0.69
N ASN A 21 0.27 -14.81 -0.61
CA ASN A 21 -0.89 -14.78 -1.51
C ASN A 21 -0.93 -15.95 -2.51
N ARG A 22 -0.17 -17.03 -2.29
CA ARG A 22 -0.06 -18.14 -3.27
C ARG A 22 -1.39 -18.82 -3.57
N SER A 23 -2.32 -18.85 -2.62
CA SER A 23 -3.67 -19.37 -2.79
C SER A 23 -4.68 -18.31 -3.26
N GLY A 24 -4.25 -17.05 -3.44
CA GLY A 24 -5.10 -15.94 -3.84
C GLY A 24 -5.93 -15.33 -2.70
N GLY A 25 -5.68 -15.69 -1.44
CA GLY A 25 -6.45 -15.20 -0.30
C GLY A 25 -6.43 -13.67 -0.16
N ILE A 26 -5.27 -13.05 -0.36
CA ILE A 26 -5.12 -11.59 -0.31
C ILE A 26 -5.79 -10.96 -1.53
N THR A 27 -5.63 -11.53 -2.72
CA THR A 27 -6.34 -11.06 -3.92
C THR A 27 -7.85 -11.06 -3.72
N SER A 28 -8.39 -12.13 -3.14
CA SER A 28 -9.82 -12.24 -2.83
C SER A 28 -10.25 -11.19 -1.80
N PHE A 29 -9.47 -10.98 -0.74
CA PHE A 29 -9.71 -9.92 0.24
C PHE A 29 -9.75 -8.53 -0.43
N VAL A 30 -8.77 -8.20 -1.28
CA VAL A 30 -8.70 -6.91 -1.96
C VAL A 30 -9.88 -6.71 -2.92
N ASN A 31 -10.34 -7.76 -3.59
CA ASN A 31 -11.52 -7.69 -4.47
C ASN A 31 -12.79 -7.39 -3.67
N HIS A 32 -13.02 -8.10 -2.56
CA HIS A 32 -14.16 -7.81 -1.68
C HIS A 32 -14.06 -6.38 -1.11
N LEU A 33 -12.87 -5.94 -0.68
CA LEU A 33 -12.68 -4.58 -0.19
C LEU A 33 -13.05 -3.53 -1.26
N LYS A 34 -12.65 -3.74 -2.52
CA LYS A 34 -13.01 -2.86 -3.64
C LYS A 34 -14.53 -2.81 -3.86
N GLU A 35 -15.20 -3.95 -3.81
CA GLU A 35 -16.66 -4.04 -3.97
C GLU A 35 -17.39 -3.30 -2.84
N GLU A 36 -17.02 -3.55 -1.59
CA GLU A 36 -17.62 -2.90 -0.41
C GLU A 36 -17.39 -1.38 -0.41
N LEU A 37 -16.19 -0.93 -0.78
CA LEU A 37 -15.89 0.50 -0.90
C LEU A 37 -16.69 1.15 -2.04
N ALA A 38 -16.82 0.48 -3.18
CA ALA A 38 -17.61 0.98 -4.31
C ALA A 38 -19.12 1.05 -3.99
N ALA A 39 -19.62 0.14 -3.15
CA ALA A 39 -21.01 0.16 -2.69
C ALA A 39 -21.26 1.25 -1.63
N THR A 40 -20.27 1.54 -0.78
CA THR A 40 -20.40 2.46 0.36
C THR A 40 -20.12 3.91 -0.02
N LEU A 41 -19.18 4.15 -0.94
CA LEU A 41 -18.68 5.48 -1.28
C LEU A 41 -19.25 5.94 -2.63
N LYS A 42 -19.63 7.22 -2.71
CA LYS A 42 -20.10 7.83 -3.96
C LYS A 42 -18.98 8.06 -4.98
N THR A 43 -17.74 8.18 -4.50
CA THR A 43 -16.57 8.47 -5.32
C THR A 43 -15.68 7.22 -5.38
N PRO A 44 -15.26 6.78 -6.58
CA PRO A 44 -14.35 5.65 -6.70
C PRO A 44 -12.98 6.00 -6.11
N LEU A 45 -12.43 5.07 -5.33
CA LEU A 45 -11.08 5.19 -4.76
C LEU A 45 -10.03 4.56 -5.68
N SER A 46 -8.86 5.18 -5.77
CA SER A 46 -7.68 4.60 -6.38
C SER A 46 -6.95 3.71 -5.36
N ILE A 47 -6.93 2.40 -5.62
CA ILE A 47 -6.28 1.41 -4.77
C ILE A 47 -5.10 0.79 -5.51
N TYR A 48 -3.89 1.00 -5.00
CA TYR A 48 -2.69 0.32 -5.44
C TYR A 48 -2.54 -1.02 -4.71
N PHE A 49 -2.46 -2.09 -5.49
CA PHE A 49 -2.26 -3.47 -5.05
C PHE A 49 -1.41 -4.18 -6.10
N ASP A 50 -0.20 -4.59 -5.73
CA ASP A 50 0.71 -5.22 -6.68
C ASP A 50 0.31 -6.67 -6.95
N THR A 51 -0.20 -6.96 -8.14
CA THR A 51 -0.56 -8.33 -8.56
C THR A 51 0.55 -9.00 -9.36
N ASN A 52 1.68 -8.34 -9.56
CA ASN A 52 2.75 -8.87 -10.40
C ASN A 52 3.57 -9.89 -9.59
N ASP A 53 3.55 -11.15 -10.01
CA ASP A 53 4.26 -12.25 -9.33
C ASP A 53 5.79 -12.16 -9.45
N TYR A 54 6.30 -11.23 -10.25
CA TYR A 54 7.73 -10.93 -10.29
C TYR A 54 8.08 -10.13 -9.04
N ASP A 55 8.86 -10.76 -8.15
CA ASP A 55 9.64 -10.16 -7.04
C ASP A 55 10.69 -9.17 -7.61
N GLY A 56 10.24 -8.23 -8.43
CA GLY A 56 11.03 -7.44 -9.38
C GLY A 56 11.72 -6.23 -8.76
N LEU A 57 11.93 -6.24 -7.45
CA LEU A 57 12.56 -5.15 -6.72
C LEU A 57 14.05 -5.39 -6.48
N LEU A 58 14.59 -6.54 -6.89
CA LEU A 58 16.00 -6.86 -6.67
C LEU A 58 16.97 -6.18 -7.65
N GLU A 59 16.56 -5.73 -8.83
CA GLU A 59 17.52 -5.21 -9.81
C GLU A 59 16.86 -4.19 -10.76
N ASN A 60 16.96 -2.88 -10.48
CA ASN A 60 17.05 -1.77 -11.46
C ASN A 60 16.84 -0.38 -10.78
N HIS A 61 17.58 0.64 -11.22
CA HIS A 61 17.47 2.03 -10.73
C HIS A 61 16.08 2.69 -10.86
N ASP A 62 15.11 2.07 -11.55
CA ASP A 62 13.72 2.55 -11.65
C ASP A 62 12.84 2.15 -10.46
N VAL A 63 13.31 1.24 -9.61
CA VAL A 63 12.58 0.77 -8.42
C VAL A 63 12.24 1.95 -7.49
N ASP A 64 13.23 2.79 -7.17
CA ASP A 64 13.05 3.90 -6.21
C ASP A 64 12.00 4.92 -6.68
N LYS A 65 11.97 5.25 -7.97
CA LYS A 65 10.96 6.16 -8.53
C LYS A 65 9.58 5.55 -8.51
N SER A 66 9.46 4.28 -8.91
CA SER A 66 8.17 3.58 -8.89
C SER A 66 7.65 3.44 -7.46
N LEU A 67 8.54 3.19 -6.50
CA LEU A 67 8.22 3.05 -5.10
C LEU A 67 7.79 4.37 -4.49
N ALA A 68 8.47 5.48 -4.81
CA ALA A 68 8.08 6.81 -4.34
C ALA A 68 6.65 7.18 -4.77
N ILE A 69 6.28 6.86 -6.02
CA ILE A 69 4.91 7.08 -6.53
C ILE A 69 3.90 6.24 -5.75
N LYS A 70 4.19 4.95 -5.51
CA LYS A 70 3.31 4.05 -4.74
C LYS A 70 3.17 4.49 -3.29
N LEU A 71 4.26 4.93 -2.67
CA LEU A 71 4.30 5.41 -1.29
C LEU A 71 3.61 6.76 -1.10
N ASN A 72 3.44 7.54 -2.16
CA ASN A 72 2.64 8.75 -2.15
C ASN A 72 1.13 8.41 -2.16
N SER A 73 0.71 7.63 -1.17
CA SER A 73 -0.68 7.19 -0.96
C SER A 73 -1.24 7.78 0.33
N LEU A 74 -2.55 8.06 0.37
CA LEU A 74 -3.17 8.63 1.55
C LEU A 74 -3.26 7.61 2.72
N ILE A 75 -3.67 6.39 2.43
CA ILE A 75 -3.82 5.30 3.40
C ILE A 75 -2.89 4.16 3.03
N PHE A 76 -2.22 3.58 4.02
CA PHE A 76 -1.40 2.39 3.87
C PHE A 76 -1.98 1.24 4.70
N ILE A 77 -2.22 0.10 4.06
CA ILE A 77 -2.78 -1.11 4.68
C ILE A 77 -1.75 -2.24 4.56
N PRO A 78 -0.99 -2.54 5.63
CA PRO A 78 -0.12 -3.71 5.65
C PRO A 78 -0.92 -4.97 5.92
N ILE A 79 -0.76 -6.00 5.09
CA ILE A 79 -1.28 -7.34 5.38
C ILE A 79 -0.26 -8.07 6.26
N ILE A 80 -0.53 -8.06 7.56
CA ILE A 80 0.39 -8.60 8.58
C ILE A 80 0.46 -10.12 8.50
N SER A 81 1.68 -10.63 8.36
CA SER A 81 2.03 -12.05 8.44
C SER A 81 3.40 -12.18 9.11
N GLN A 82 3.80 -13.41 9.45
CA GLN A 82 5.14 -13.68 9.94
C GLN A 82 6.22 -13.26 8.94
N THR A 83 5.99 -13.44 7.64
CA THR A 83 6.99 -13.13 6.59
C THR A 83 6.98 -11.65 6.21
N TYR A 84 5.86 -10.96 6.40
CA TYR A 84 5.75 -9.51 6.22
C TYR A 84 6.50 -8.76 7.33
N CYS A 85 6.37 -9.23 8.58
CA CYS A 85 7.06 -8.67 9.73
C CYS A 85 8.54 -9.06 9.82
N ASP A 86 9.09 -9.74 8.82
CA ASP A 86 10.53 -9.90 8.71
C ASP A 86 11.17 -8.53 8.42
N THR A 87 11.91 -8.02 9.41
CA THR A 87 12.58 -6.72 9.36
C THR A 87 13.64 -6.60 8.26
N THR A 88 14.00 -7.72 7.62
CA THR A 88 14.92 -7.78 6.48
C THR A 88 14.20 -7.83 5.14
N SER A 89 12.87 -8.00 5.13
CA SER A 89 12.09 -8.03 3.90
C SER A 89 11.99 -6.65 3.24
N PHE A 90 11.92 -6.63 1.91
CA PHE A 90 11.78 -5.39 1.15
C PHE A 90 10.51 -4.63 1.54
N ALA A 91 9.37 -5.32 1.63
CA ALA A 91 8.09 -4.70 2.03
C ALA A 91 8.20 -4.02 3.41
N TRP A 92 8.91 -4.63 4.36
CA TRP A 92 9.13 -4.00 5.65
C TRP A 92 10.01 -2.76 5.55
N GLN A 93 11.20 -2.88 4.96
CA GLN A 93 12.22 -1.84 4.98
C GLN A 93 11.88 -0.66 4.06
N HIS A 94 11.36 -0.95 2.88
CA HIS A 94 11.20 0.02 1.81
C HIS A 94 9.75 0.46 1.61
N GLU A 95 8.77 -0.34 2.03
CA GLU A 95 7.36 0.09 1.98
C GLU A 95 6.87 0.60 3.33
N PHE A 96 6.78 -0.29 4.33
CA PHE A 96 6.18 0.04 5.62
C PHE A 96 6.98 1.11 6.41
N CYS A 97 8.28 0.90 6.62
CA CYS A 97 9.11 1.83 7.39
C CYS A 97 9.18 3.21 6.73
N ILE A 98 9.32 3.26 5.40
CA ILE A 98 9.38 4.52 4.65
C ILE A 98 8.03 5.23 4.66
N PHE A 99 6.92 4.51 4.42
CA PHE A 99 5.58 5.09 4.53
C PHE A 99 5.34 5.68 5.92
N ASN A 100 5.67 4.92 6.98
CA ASN A 100 5.49 5.38 8.35
C ASN A 100 6.34 6.62 8.67
N GLN A 101 7.55 6.74 8.11
CA GLN A 101 8.35 7.95 8.24
C GLN A 101 7.69 9.14 7.53
N ILE A 102 7.29 8.97 6.26
CA ILE A 102 6.63 10.01 5.47
C ILE A 102 5.34 10.49 6.17
N ALA A 103 4.53 9.57 6.67
CA ALA A 103 3.29 9.88 7.36
C ALA A 103 3.51 10.61 8.70
N GLN A 104 4.68 10.48 9.34
CA GLN A 104 5.01 11.26 10.53
C GLN A 104 5.37 12.70 10.21
N GLU A 105 5.94 12.95 9.03
CA GLU A 105 6.44 14.25 8.59
C GLU A 105 5.39 15.05 7.79
N ASN A 106 4.28 14.43 7.37
CA ASN A 106 3.26 15.07 6.56
C ASN A 106 2.28 15.94 7.38
N ASP A 107 1.59 16.87 6.70
CA ASP A 107 0.67 17.83 7.32
C ASP A 107 -0.57 17.19 7.95
N LEU A 108 -1.00 16.02 7.45
CA LEU A 108 -2.12 15.26 8.02
C LEU A 108 -1.71 14.55 9.33
N GLY A 109 -0.41 14.28 9.49
CA GLY A 109 0.14 13.42 10.51
C GLY A 109 -0.27 11.96 10.35
N ARG A 110 0.42 11.09 11.09
CA ARG A 110 0.12 9.66 11.18
C ARG A 110 -1.04 9.36 12.15
N ASP A 111 -1.13 10.14 13.21
CA ASP A 111 -1.94 9.81 14.37
C ASP A 111 -3.23 10.64 14.37
N ILE A 112 -4.37 9.98 14.17
CA ILE A 112 -5.69 10.61 14.27
C ILE A 112 -6.17 10.54 15.71
N LYS A 113 -6.36 11.70 16.35
CA LYS A 113 -7.04 11.77 17.65
C LYS A 113 -8.55 11.74 17.43
N LEU A 114 -9.19 10.67 17.89
CA LEU A 114 -10.65 10.63 18.01
C LEU A 114 -11.04 11.49 19.22
N ASN A 115 -11.81 12.55 19.00
CA ASN A 115 -12.40 13.37 20.05
C ASN A 115 -13.75 12.79 20.49
#